data_AF-A0A7W0J4D2-F1
#
_entry.id   AF-A0A7W0J4D2-F1
#
_cell.length_a   1.000
_cell.length_b   1.000
_cell.length_c   1.000
_cell.angle_alpha   90.00
_cell.angle_beta   90.00
_cell.angle_gamma   90.00
#
_symmetry.space_group_name_H-M   'P 1'
#
loop_
_entity.id
_entity.type
_entity.pdbx_description
1 polymer ?
#
loop_
_entity_poly.entity_id
_entity_poly.type
_entity_poly.pdbx_seq_one_letter_code
_entity_poly.pdbx_strand_id
1 'polypeptide(L)' 'EGGTMPAVLNAANEVAVDAFLHMEIGFNDIPVVIKNTMQVHERKPALEMDAVVEADRWAREKAREYILRSS' A
#
# COMPACT_ATOMS: atom_id res chain seq x y z
N GLU A 1 -0.15 -3.04 19.41
CA GLU A 1 -1.00 -2.23 18.51
C GLU A 1 -0.38 -2.17 17.12
N GLY A 2 -1.20 -2.09 16.06
CA GLY A 2 -0.75 -2.13 14.66
C GLY A 2 -0.07 -0.84 14.16
N GLY A 3 -0.13 0.26 14.93
CA GLY A 3 0.39 1.56 14.51
C GLY A 3 -0.23 2.02 13.20
N THR A 4 0.57 2.61 12.31
CA THR A 4 0.16 3.03 10.96
C THR A 4 -0.07 1.87 9.97
N MET A 5 0.23 0.62 10.34
CA MET A 5 0.20 -0.53 9.42
C MET A 5 -1.19 -0.81 8.79
N PRO A 6 -2.33 -0.66 9.50
CA PRO A 6 -3.65 -0.83 8.88
C PRO A 6 -3.94 0.18 7.76
N ALA A 7 -3.48 1.42 7.90
CA ALA A 7 -3.65 2.45 6.86
C ALA A 7 -2.82 2.09 5.61
N VAL A 8 -1.60 1.61 5.81
CA VAL A 8 -0.73 1.13 4.73
C VAL A 8 -1.36 -0.04 3.98
N LEU A 9 -1.90 -1.02 4.71
CA LEU A 9 -2.58 -2.16 4.11
C LEU A 9 -3.79 -1.71 3.27
N ASN A 10 -4.64 -0.83 3.81
CA ASN A 10 -5.83 -0.39 3.10
C ASN A 10 -5.47 0.40 1.83
N ALA A 11 -4.55 1.35 1.95
CA ALA A 11 -4.08 2.16 0.83
C ALA A 11 -3.41 1.33 -0.27
N ALA A 12 -2.56 0.37 0.09
CA ALA A 12 -1.93 -0.53 -0.87
C ALA A 12 -2.96 -1.44 -1.56
N ASN A 13 -3.96 -1.93 -0.83
CA ASN A 13 -5.04 -2.73 -1.39
C ASN A 13 -5.88 -1.95 -2.40
N GLU A 14 -6.25 -0.71 -2.10
CA GLU A 14 -6.99 0.14 -3.03
C GLU A 14 -6.24 0.36 -4.34
N VAL A 15 -4.94 0.67 -4.28
CA VAL A 15 -4.11 0.83 -5.49
C VAL A 15 -3.99 -0.47 -6.28
N ALA A 16 -3.76 -1.60 -5.61
CA ALA A 16 -3.61 -2.89 -6.28
C ALA A 16 -4.91 -3.38 -6.93
N VAL A 17 -6.05 -3.20 -6.25
CA VAL A 17 -7.37 -3.54 -6.81
C VAL A 17 -7.71 -2.64 -7.99
N ASP A 18 -7.43 -1.34 -7.91
CA ASP A 18 -7.63 -0.41 -9.02
C ASP A 18 -6.81 -0.82 -10.26
N ALA A 19 -5.53 -1.12 -10.07
CA ALA A 19 -4.66 -1.62 -11.15
C ALA A 19 -5.15 -2.95 -11.75
N PHE A 20 -5.66 -3.87 -10.92
CA PHE A 20 -6.27 -5.11 -11.39
C PHE A 20 -7.52 -4.85 -12.24
N LEU A 21 -8.40 -3.95 -11.79
CA LEU A 21 -9.62 -3.57 -12.53
C LEU A 21 -9.31 -2.90 -13.88
N HIS A 22 -8.17 -2.22 -13.98
CA HIS A 22 -7.65 -1.63 -15.21
C HIS A 22 -6.76 -2.57 -16.04
N MET A 23 -6.66 -3.86 -15.66
CA MET A 23 -5.85 -4.88 -16.33
C MET A 23 -4.33 -4.56 -16.38
N GLU A 24 -3.83 -3.74 -15.46
CA GLU A 24 -2.40 -3.41 -15.34
C GLU A 24 -1.62 -4.51 -14.61
N ILE A 25 -2.28 -5.24 -13.70
CA ILE A 25 -1.72 -6.39 -12.97
C ILE A 25 -2.69 -7.58 -12.95
N GLY A 26 -2.17 -8.78 -12.69
CA GLY A 26 -2.99 -9.98 -12.50
C GLY A 26 -3.56 -10.11 -11.08
N PHE A 27 -4.58 -10.96 -10.91
CA PHE A 27 -5.22 -11.20 -9.60
C PHE A 27 -4.22 -11.65 -8.52
N ASN A 28 -3.23 -12.48 -8.90
CA ASN A 28 -2.21 -12.97 -7.98
C ASN A 28 -1.18 -11.90 -7.58
N ASP A 29 -1.12 -10.77 -8.29
CA ASP A 29 -0.20 -9.69 -7.99
C ASP A 29 -0.72 -8.77 -6.87
N ILE A 30 -2.04 -8.75 -6.64
CA ILE A 30 -2.67 -7.97 -5.56
C ILE A 30 -2.02 -8.25 -4.19
N PRO A 31 -1.98 -9.51 -3.70
CA PRO A 31 -1.33 -9.80 -2.42
C PRO A 31 0.18 -9.54 -2.43
N VAL A 32 0.84 -9.61 -3.59
CA VAL A 32 2.27 -9.33 -3.74
C VAL A 32 2.55 -7.84 -3.55
N VAL A 33 1.79 -6.96 -4.20
CA VAL A 33 1.90 -5.50 -4.06
C VAL A 33 1.63 -5.07 -2.62
N ILE A 34 0.56 -5.59 -2.01
CA ILE A 34 0.21 -5.29 -0.61
C ILE A 34 1.35 -5.70 0.32
N LYS A 35 1.81 -6.95 0.21
CA LYS A 35 2.89 -7.48 1.06
C LYS A 35 4.17 -6.67 0.93
N ASN A 36 4.61 -6.38 -0.29
CA ASN A 36 5.84 -5.63 -0.53
C ASN A 36 5.74 -4.20 0.00
N THR A 37 4.59 -3.53 -0.19
CA THR A 37 4.35 -2.18 0.34
C THR A 37 4.39 -2.17 1.87
N MET A 38 3.74 -3.14 2.52
CA MET A 38 3.77 -3.25 3.99
C MET A 38 5.16 -3.60 4.54
N GLN A 39 5.94 -4.41 3.83
CA GLN A 39 7.27 -4.84 4.26
C GLN A 39 8.30 -3.71 4.31
N VAL A 40 8.17 -2.71 3.43
CA VAL A 40 9.09 -1.57 3.37
C VAL A 40 8.60 -0.37 4.20
N HIS A 41 7.43 -0.47 4.82
CA HIS A 41 6.88 0.58 5.67
C HIS A 41 7.53 0.58 7.05
N GLU A 42 8.08 1.71 7.47
CA GLU A 42 8.48 1.91 8.86
C GLU A 42 7.25 2.21 9.73
N ARG A 43 6.86 1.24 10.56
CA ARG A 43 5.70 1.37 11.44
C ARG A 43 5.90 2.54 12.42
N LYS A 44 4.98 3.50 12.39
CA LYS A 44 4.90 4.58 13.37
C LYS A 44 3.70 4.36 14.31
N PRO A 45 3.72 4.90 15.53
CA PRO A 45 2.52 4.99 16.35
C PRO A 45 1.44 5.82 15.64
N ALA A 46 0.19 5.35 15.64
CA ALA A 46 -0.96 6.06 15.09
C ALA A 46 -1.62 6.95 16.15
N LEU A 47 -0.81 7.72 16.89
CA LEU A 47 -1.28 8.58 17.98
C LEU A 47 -1.86 9.90 17.46
N GLU A 48 -1.50 10.27 16.23
CA GLU A 48 -1.93 11.50 15.57
C GLU A 48 -2.53 11.16 14.20
N MET A 49 -3.58 11.89 13.82
CA MET A 49 -4.27 11.74 12.53
C MET A 49 -3.28 11.92 11.36
N ASP A 50 -2.35 12.87 11.50
CA ASP A 50 -1.36 13.18 10.47
C ASP A 50 -0.44 11.99 10.15
N ALA A 51 -0.09 11.17 11.15
CA ALA A 51 0.71 9.97 10.93
C ALA A 51 -0.03 8.91 10.11
N VAL A 52 -1.36 8.83 10.26
CA VAL A 52 -2.22 7.91 9.49
C VAL A 52 -2.35 8.41 8.04
N VAL A 53 -2.57 9.72 7.86
CA VAL A 53 -2.67 10.34 6.52
C VAL A 53 -1.35 10.26 5.76
N GLU A 54 -0.21 10.50 6.43
CA GLU A 54 1.11 10.34 5.83
C GLU A 54 1.36 8.89 5.41
N ALA A 55 0.98 7.93 6.25
CA ALA A 55 1.13 6.51 5.94
C ALA A 55 0.25 6.05 4.76
N ASP A 56 -0.98 6.55 4.66
CA ASP A 56 -1.85 6.30 3.49
C ASP A 56 -1.20 6.85 2.21
N ARG A 57 -0.80 8.13 2.22
CA ARG A 57 -0.16 8.76 1.04
C ARG A 57 1.08 8.00 0.60
N TRP A 58 1.97 7.71 1.54
CA TRP A 58 3.20 6.96 1.30
C TRP A 58 2.90 5.57 0.71
N ALA A 59 1.90 4.85 1.24
CA ALA A 59 1.55 3.52 0.78
C ALA A 59 1.01 3.54 -0.65
N ARG A 60 0.22 4.56 -1.03
CA ARG A 60 -0.25 4.72 -2.41
C ARG A 60 0.89 4.97 -3.38
N GLU A 61 1.82 5.85 -3.03
CA GLU A 61 3.01 6.14 -3.84
C GLU A 61 3.87 4.89 -4.02
N LYS A 62 4.13 4.17 -2.93
CA LYS A 62 4.96 2.97 -2.94
C LYS A 62 4.33 1.81 -3.71
N ALA A 63 3.02 1.59 -3.56
CA ALA A 63 2.30 0.55 -4.30
C ALA A 63 2.34 0.81 -5.82
N ARG A 64 2.15 2.06 -6.26
CA ARG A 64 2.29 2.45 -7.67
C ARG A 64 3.70 2.26 -8.20
N GLU A 65 4.72 2.60 -7.41
CA GLU A 65 6.12 2.35 -7.78
C GLU A 65 6.36 0.85 -8.02
N TYR A 66 5.84 -0.02 -7.16
CA TYR A 66 5.96 -1.48 -7.32
C TYR A 66 5.31 -1.99 -8.60
N ILE A 67 4.10 -1.50 -8.92
CA ILE A 67 3.37 -1.87 -10.14
C ILE A 67 4.18 -1.47 -11.38
N LEU A 68 4.60 -0.21 -11.48
CA LEU A 68 5.35 0.32 -12.64
C LEU A 68 6.69 -0.40 -12.89
N ARG A 69 7.32 -0.94 -11.85
CA ARG A 69 8.59 -1.68 -11.95
C ARG A 69 8.41 -3.16 -12.32
N SER A 70 7.19 -3.68 -12.23
CA SER A 70 6.85 -5.07 -12.50
C SER A 70 6.21 -5.29 -13.87
N SER A 71 5.87 -4.20 -14.56
CA SER A 71 5.37 -4.16 -15.94
C SER A 71 6.46 -4.30 -17.00
#